data_AF-A0A2P1UJB3-F1
#
_entry.id   AF-A0A2P1UJB3-F1
#
_cell.length_a   1.000
_cell.length_b   1.000
_cell.length_c   1.000
_cell.angle_alpha   90.00
_cell.angle_beta   90.00
_cell.angle_gamma   90.00
#
_symmetry.space_group_name_H-M   'P 1'
#
loop_
_entity.id
_entity.type
_entity.pdbx_description
1 polymer ?
#
loop_
_entity_poly.entity_id
_entity_poly.type
_entity_poly.pdbx_seq_one_letter_code
_entity_poly.pdbx_strand_id
1 'polypeptide(L)'
;MTELVSHLPEVLPEALAVARGIGDEYYRASALTELVSHLPEVLPEALAIARGIRDESDRASALTELVSHLPESLLPEALAIARGIRDESDRASVLTELVSHLPEVLPGSISPLQ
;
A
#
# COMPACT_ATOMS: atom_id res chain seq x y z
N MET A 1 -11.81 -8.57 -26.32
CA MET A 1 -11.15 -8.44 -25.00
C MET A 1 -12.14 -8.50 -23.83
N THR A 2 -13.38 -8.95 -24.02
CA THR A 2 -14.42 -9.02 -22.97
C THR A 2 -14.40 -10.32 -22.17
N GLU A 3 -13.88 -11.42 -22.74
CA GLU A 3 -13.86 -12.73 -22.07
C GLU A 3 -12.95 -12.79 -20.83
N LEU A 4 -11.82 -12.07 -20.83
CA LEU A 4 -10.91 -12.08 -19.68
C LEU A 4 -11.54 -11.43 -18.44
N VAL A 5 -12.35 -10.38 -18.63
CA VAL A 5 -13.00 -9.63 -17.55
C VAL A 5 -14.11 -10.45 -16.89
N SER A 6 -14.79 -11.32 -17.65
CA SER A 6 -15.84 -12.20 -17.11
C SER A 6 -15.32 -13.33 -16.22
N HIS A 7 -14.07 -13.78 -16.43
CA HIS A 7 -13.46 -14.83 -15.60
C HIS A 7 -12.65 -14.29 -14.41
N LEU A 8 -12.48 -12.96 -14.32
CA LEU A 8 -11.74 -12.32 -13.25
C LEU A 8 -12.22 -12.77 -11.84
N PRO A 9 -13.54 -12.84 -11.54
CA PRO A 9 -14.00 -13.28 -10.22
C PRO A 9 -13.67 -14.73 -9.89
N GLU A 10 -13.57 -15.61 -10.90
CA GLU A 10 -13.32 -17.04 -10.72
C GLU A 10 -11.85 -17.33 -10.39
N VAL A 11 -10.92 -16.50 -10.90
CA VAL A 11 -9.47 -16.67 -10.69
C VAL A 11 -8.92 -15.95 -9.46
N LEU A 12 -9.66 -15.00 -8.88
CA LEU A 12 -9.23 -14.23 -7.71
C LEU A 12 -8.86 -15.11 -6.49
N PRO A 13 -9.62 -16.17 -6.14
CA PRO A 13 -9.24 -17.05 -5.03
C PRO A 13 -7.90 -17.78 -5.27
N GLU A 14 -7.65 -18.21 -6.51
CA GLU A 14 -6.40 -18.89 -6.88
C GLU A 14 -5.23 -17.89 -6.87
N ALA A 15 -5.41 -16.70 -7.45
CA ALA A 15 -4.40 -15.64 -7.43
C ALA A 15 -4.02 -15.24 -5.99
N LEU A 16 -5.00 -15.10 -5.11
CA LEU A 16 -4.77 -14.81 -3.69
C LEU A 16 -4.01 -15.95 -2.99
N ALA A 17 -4.34 -17.20 -3.27
CA ALA A 17 -3.63 -18.36 -2.72
C ALA A 17 -2.16 -18.40 -3.18
N VAL A 18 -1.92 -18.13 -4.47
CA VAL A 18 -0.56 -18.02 -5.04
C VAL A 18 0.20 -16.88 -4.39
N ALA A 19 -0.38 -15.68 -4.29
CA ALA A 19 0.24 -14.52 -3.65
C ALA A 19 0.66 -14.84 -2.21
N ARG A 20 -0.25 -15.41 -1.40
CA ARG A 20 0.06 -15.85 -0.02
C ARG A 20 1.14 -16.91 0.06
N GLY A 21 1.25 -17.77 -0.95
CA GLY A 21 2.25 -18.83 -1.05
C GLY A 21 3.66 -18.34 -1.41
N ILE A 22 3.83 -17.08 -1.79
CA ILE A 22 5.15 -16.52 -2.10
C ILE A 22 6.01 -16.50 -0.83
N GLY A 23 7.19 -17.12 -0.92
CA GLY A 23 8.11 -17.25 0.20
C GLY A 23 8.90 -15.98 0.51
N ASP A 24 9.21 -15.19 -0.51
CA ASP A 24 9.85 -13.89 -0.37
C ASP A 24 8.84 -12.84 0.13
N GLU A 25 9.20 -12.13 1.19
CA GLU A 25 8.26 -11.24 1.89
C GLU A 25 7.93 -10.00 1.06
N TYR A 26 8.89 -9.47 0.30
CA TYR A 26 8.69 -8.33 -0.59
C TYR A 26 7.76 -8.71 -1.75
N TYR A 27 8.06 -9.80 -2.46
CA TYR A 27 7.22 -10.24 -3.57
C TYR A 27 5.82 -10.66 -3.10
N ARG A 28 5.70 -11.23 -1.89
CA ARG A 28 4.39 -11.51 -1.30
C ARG A 28 3.60 -10.23 -1.01
N ALA A 29 4.23 -9.23 -0.40
CA ALA A 29 3.57 -7.94 -0.15
C ALA A 29 3.12 -7.29 -1.47
N SER A 30 4.02 -7.19 -2.44
CA SER A 30 3.76 -6.62 -3.76
C SER A 30 2.62 -7.34 -4.49
N ALA A 31 2.64 -8.68 -4.53
CA ALA A 31 1.56 -9.46 -5.15
C ALA A 31 0.20 -9.25 -4.46
N LEU A 32 0.17 -9.09 -3.13
CA LEU A 32 -1.06 -8.78 -2.41
C LEU A 32 -1.52 -7.33 -2.67
N THR A 33 -0.60 -6.38 -2.79
CA THR A 33 -0.89 -4.98 -3.17
C THR A 33 -1.62 -4.90 -4.50
N GLU A 34 -1.12 -5.61 -5.52
CA GLU A 34 -1.75 -5.66 -6.85
C GLU A 34 -3.18 -6.22 -6.82
N LEU A 35 -3.49 -7.10 -5.86
CA LEU A 35 -4.83 -7.65 -5.68
C LEU A 35 -5.80 -6.70 -4.98
N VAL A 36 -5.33 -5.63 -4.32
CA VAL A 36 -6.19 -4.71 -3.53
C VAL A 36 -7.27 -4.06 -4.38
N SER A 37 -6.98 -3.74 -5.65
CA SER A 37 -7.96 -3.14 -6.57
C SER A 37 -9.16 -4.05 -6.87
N HIS A 38 -9.03 -5.35 -6.62
CA HIS A 38 -10.06 -6.36 -6.85
C HIS A 38 -10.57 -7.02 -5.55
N LEU A 39 -9.74 -7.02 -4.50
CA LEU A 39 -10.01 -7.59 -3.19
C LEU A 39 -9.56 -6.61 -2.08
N PRO A 40 -10.26 -5.47 -1.88
CA PRO A 40 -9.85 -4.45 -0.91
C PRO A 40 -9.64 -4.98 0.52
N GLU A 41 -10.29 -6.08 0.87
CA GLU A 41 -10.17 -6.77 2.16
C GLU A 41 -8.76 -7.35 2.44
N VAL A 42 -7.90 -7.51 1.42
CA VAL A 42 -6.52 -8.01 1.59
C VAL A 42 -5.54 -6.90 1.97
N LEU A 43 -5.95 -5.63 1.88
CA LEU A 43 -5.07 -4.50 2.17
C LEU A 43 -4.45 -4.52 3.58
N PRO A 44 -5.20 -4.84 4.66
CA PRO A 44 -4.59 -4.97 5.99
C PRO A 44 -3.55 -6.10 6.07
N GLU A 45 -3.75 -7.19 5.32
CA GLU A 45 -2.79 -8.30 5.25
C GLU A 45 -1.51 -7.87 4.51
N ALA A 46 -1.66 -7.18 3.37
CA ALA A 46 -0.53 -6.65 2.60
C ALA A 46 0.30 -5.66 3.45
N LEU A 47 -0.35 -4.75 4.18
CA LEU A 47 0.30 -3.81 5.08
C LEU A 47 1.02 -4.53 6.25
N ALA A 48 0.40 -5.55 6.83
CA ALA A 48 1.02 -6.35 7.89
C ALA A 48 2.27 -7.09 7.40
N ILE A 49 2.25 -7.62 6.17
CA ILE A 49 3.41 -8.28 5.56
C ILE A 49 4.50 -7.25 5.26
N ALA A 50 4.17 -6.12 4.62
CA ALA A 50 5.13 -5.05 4.36
C ALA A 50 5.84 -4.59 5.64
N ARG A 51 5.08 -4.38 6.73
CA ARG A 51 5.62 -4.08 8.06
C ARG A 51 6.61 -5.13 8.57
N GLY A 52 6.34 -6.40 8.29
CA GLY A 52 7.13 -7.55 8.76
C GLY A 52 8.41 -7.80 7.96
N ILE A 53 8.56 -7.19 6.77
CA ILE A 53 9.75 -7.36 5.92
C ILE A 53 10.99 -6.95 6.71
N ARG A 54 11.98 -7.85 6.74
CA ARG A 54 13.23 -7.64 7.51
C ARG A 54 14.16 -6.62 6.87
N ASP A 55 14.35 -6.72 5.56
CA ASP A 55 15.14 -5.76 4.81
C ASP A 55 14.42 -4.41 4.79
N GLU A 56 15.13 -3.33 5.12
CA GLU A 56 14.49 -2.03 5.29
C GLU A 56 14.15 -1.36 3.97
N SER A 57 14.97 -1.60 2.95
CA SER A 57 14.75 -1.07 1.61
C SER A 57 13.57 -1.79 0.96
N ASP A 58 13.49 -3.11 1.09
CA ASP A 58 12.32 -3.87 0.64
C ASP A 58 11.05 -3.46 1.39
N ARG A 59 11.15 -3.22 2.72
CA ARG A 59 10.03 -2.70 3.52
C ARG A 59 9.57 -1.32 3.02
N ALA A 60 10.51 -0.45 2.68
CA ALA A 60 10.22 0.88 2.15
C ALA A 60 9.57 0.80 0.77
N SER A 61 10.07 -0.05 -0.12
CA SER A 61 9.50 -0.29 -1.44
C SER A 61 8.08 -0.85 -1.36
N ALA A 62 7.85 -1.90 -0.57
CA ALA A 62 6.52 -2.48 -0.39
C ALA A 62 5.54 -1.46 0.21
N LEU A 63 5.99 -0.64 1.17
CA LEU A 63 5.13 0.38 1.76
C LEU A 63 4.80 1.49 0.76
N THR A 64 5.77 1.93 -0.06
CA THR A 64 5.56 2.90 -1.16
C THR A 64 4.51 2.41 -2.15
N GLU A 65 4.59 1.15 -2.59
CA GLU A 65 3.60 0.53 -3.49
C GLU A 65 2.18 0.55 -2.88
N LEU A 66 2.08 0.25 -1.59
CA LEU A 66 0.81 0.23 -0.87
C LEU A 66 0.15 1.60 -0.72
N VAL A 67 0.93 2.68 -0.68
CA VAL A 67 0.42 4.03 -0.37
C VAL A 67 -0.77 4.40 -1.24
N SER A 68 -0.71 4.10 -2.54
CA SER A 68 -1.75 4.45 -3.52
C SER A 68 -3.11 3.79 -3.26
N HIS A 69 -3.15 2.78 -2.40
CA HIS A 69 -4.33 2.01 -2.03
C HIS A 69 -4.77 2.24 -0.58
N LEU A 70 -4.04 3.03 0.21
CA LEU A 70 -4.33 3.19 1.64
C LEU A 70 -5.53 4.12 1.88
N PRO A 71 -6.60 3.63 2.55
CA PRO A 71 -7.62 4.52 3.08
C PRO A 71 -7.05 5.35 4.23
N GLU A 72 -7.66 6.50 4.50
CA GLU A 72 -7.26 7.41 5.58
C GLU A 72 -7.12 6.72 6.94
N SER A 73 -7.92 5.68 7.20
CA SER A 73 -7.89 4.91 8.43
C SER A 73 -6.59 4.14 8.67
N LEU A 74 -5.83 3.81 7.62
CA LEU A 74 -4.57 3.08 7.70
C LEU A 74 -3.33 3.99 7.59
N LEU A 75 -3.49 5.26 7.25
CA LEU A 75 -2.39 6.22 7.18
C LEU A 75 -1.60 6.35 8.51
N PRO A 76 -2.22 6.34 9.71
CA PRO A 76 -1.46 6.38 10.96
C PRO A 76 -0.53 5.18 11.14
N GLU A 77 -0.95 3.99 10.71
CA GLU A 77 -0.12 2.79 10.76
C GLU A 77 1.02 2.85 9.74
N ALA A 78 0.72 3.21 8.49
CA ALA A 78 1.74 3.39 7.46
C ALA A 78 2.81 4.43 7.86
N LEU A 79 2.38 5.54 8.46
CA LEU A 79 3.29 6.56 9.00
C LEU A 79 4.18 6.01 10.12
N ALA A 80 3.62 5.18 11.01
CA ALA A 80 4.40 4.55 12.07
C ALA A 80 5.46 3.59 11.51
N ILE A 81 5.11 2.81 10.47
CA ILE A 81 6.05 1.92 9.79
C ILE A 81 7.16 2.72 9.10
N ALA A 82 6.79 3.77 8.35
CA ALA A 82 7.74 4.64 7.66
C ALA A 82 8.75 5.27 8.64
N ARG A 83 8.28 5.77 9.79
CA ARG A 83 9.14 6.32 10.85
C ARG A 83 10.08 5.29 11.49
N GLY A 84 9.74 4.00 11.43
CA GLY A 84 10.55 2.90 11.92
C GLY A 84 11.67 2.46 10.97
N ILE A 85 11.70 2.95 9.72
CA ILE A 85 12.79 2.70 8.77
C ILE A 85 14.03 3.49 9.22
N ARG A 86 15.18 2.83 9.38
CA ARG A 86 16.40 3.49 9.88
C ARG A 86 17.12 4.22 8.76
N ASP A 87 17.22 3.61 7.58
CA ASP A 87 17.78 4.29 6.41
C ASP A 87 16.99 5.58 6.12
N GLU A 88 17.71 6.69 6.05
CA GLU A 88 17.09 8.02 5.96
C GLU A 88 16.53 8.28 4.56
N SER A 89 17.14 7.73 3.52
CA SER A 89 16.71 7.88 2.13
C SER A 89 15.42 7.11 1.91
N ASP A 90 15.38 5.86 2.37
CA ASP A 90 14.20 5.00 2.29
C ASP A 90 13.04 5.59 3.10
N ARG A 91 13.32 6.04 4.33
CA ARG A 91 12.33 6.73 5.17
C ARG A 91 11.78 7.98 4.49
N ALA A 92 12.64 8.81 3.91
CA ALA A 92 12.24 10.03 3.23
C ALA A 92 11.37 9.73 1.99
N SER A 93 11.69 8.67 1.25
CA SER A 93 10.92 8.24 0.08
C SER A 93 9.47 7.90 0.47
N VAL A 94 9.31 7.02 1.46
CA VAL A 94 7.97 6.59 1.90
C VAL A 94 7.16 7.77 2.46
N LEU A 95 7.78 8.63 3.26
CA LEU A 95 7.10 9.79 3.84
C LEU A 95 6.65 10.79 2.76
N THR A 96 7.44 10.96 1.70
CA THR A 96 7.08 11.82 0.56
C THR A 96 5.90 11.24 -0.22
N GLU A 97 5.89 9.92 -0.43
CA GLU A 97 4.76 9.24 -1.07
C GLU A 97 3.48 9.38 -0.25
N LEU A 98 3.56 9.13 1.07
CA LEU A 98 2.42 9.31 1.98
C LEU A 98 1.84 10.72 1.94
N VAL A 99 2.68 11.76 1.85
CA VAL A 99 2.22 13.15 1.70
C VAL A 99 1.54 13.37 0.35
N SER A 100 2.06 12.76 -0.72
CA SER A 100 1.51 12.89 -2.07
C SER A 100 0.15 12.21 -2.21
N HIS A 101 -0.15 11.25 -1.34
CA HIS A 101 -1.43 10.54 -1.31
C HIS A 101 -2.43 11.06 -0.27
N LEU A 102 -2.06 12.10 0.50
CA LEU A 102 -3.06 12.80 1.29
C LEU A 102 -4.01 13.53 0.33
N PRO A 103 -5.33 13.44 0.51
CA PRO A 103 -6.24 14.30 -0.24
C PRO A 103 -5.78 15.74 -0.03
N GLU A 104 -5.69 16.53 -1.11
CA GLU A 104 -5.40 17.95 -1.01
C GLU A 104 -6.33 18.53 0.05
N VAL A 105 -5.78 18.88 1.21
CA VAL A 105 -6.47 19.78 2.12
C VAL A 105 -6.40 21.12 1.42
N LEU A 106 -7.26 21.32 0.41
CA LEU A 106 -7.46 22.59 -0.23
C LEU A 106 -7.75 23.59 0.89
N PRO A 107 -6.96 24.66 1.05
CA PRO A 107 -7.32 25.76 1.93
C PRO A 107 -8.45 26.57 1.27
N GLY A 108 -9.59 25.93 1.05
CA GLY A 108 -10.83 26.53 0.59
C GLY A 108 -11.64 27.02 1.79
N SER A 109 -11.13 28.02 2.51
CA SER A 109 -11.89 28.96 3.36
C SER A 109 -10.95 29.94 4.08
N ILE A 110 -10.07 30.62 3.34
CA ILE A 110 -9.66 31.95 3.79
C ILE A 110 -10.62 32.92 3.10
N SER A 111 -11.82 33.07 3.66
CA SER A 111 -12.65 34.22 3.33
C SER A 111 -11.83 35.46 3.68
N PRO A 112 -11.54 36.37 2.74
CA PRO A 112 -10.96 37.65 3.11
C PRO A 112 -11.98 38.36 4.01
N LEU A 113 -11.56 38.69 5.23
CA LEU A 113 -12.32 39.53 6.15
C LEU A 113 -12.69 40.82 5.41
N GLN A 114 -13.99 41.03 5.16
CA GLN A 114 -14.56 42.36 5.01
C GLN A 114 -14.85 42.93 6.38
#